data_AF-A0A5M4FBH4-F1
#
_entry.id   AF-A0A5M4FBH4-F1
#
_cell.length_a   1.000
_cell.length_b   1.000
_cell.length_c   1.000
_cell.angle_alpha   90.00
_cell.angle_beta   90.00
_cell.angle_gamma   90.00
#
_symmetry.space_group_name_H-M   'P 1'
#
loop_
_entity.id
_entity.type
_entity.pdbx_description
1 polymer ?
#
loop_
_entity_poly.entity_id
_entity_poly.type
_entity_poly.pdbx_seq_one_letter_code
_entity_poly.pdbx_strand_id
1 'polypeptide(L)' 'MARHADLRPIIKLRSTAGTGYTYVTRKSRRNDPDRMGLRKYDPIAQRHVEFREER' A
#
# COMPACT_ATOMS: atom_id res chain seq x y z
N MET A 1 -16.70 18.35 15.75
CA MET A 1 -15.28 17.96 15.63
C MET A 1 -15.06 17.40 14.24
N ALA A 2 -14.62 18.22 13.28
CA ALA A 2 -14.20 17.69 11.98
C ALA A 2 -12.99 16.80 12.25
N ARG A 3 -13.13 15.49 11.99
CA ARG A 3 -11.97 14.60 11.96
C ARG A 3 -11.07 15.18 10.88
N HIS A 4 -9.97 15.83 11.26
CA HIS A 4 -8.93 16.16 10.30
C HIS A 4 -8.64 14.87 9.55
N ALA A 5 -8.97 14.83 8.26
CA ALA A 5 -8.57 13.72 7.42
C ALA A 5 -7.05 13.68 7.54
N ASP A 6 -6.53 12.62 8.19
CA ASP A 6 -5.10 12.47 8.39
C ASP A 6 -4.44 12.66 7.02
N LEU A 7 -3.61 13.69 6.90
CA LEU A 7 -2.96 14.06 5.65
C LEU A 7 -2.01 12.95 5.19
N ARG A 8 -1.58 12.08 6.13
CA ARG A 8 -0.69 10.96 5.90
C ARG A 8 -1.25 9.65 6.49
N PRO A 9 -2.36 9.11 5.94
CA PRO A 9 -2.91 7.87 6.43
C PRO A 9 -1.93 6.71 6.27
N ILE A 10 -2.03 5.76 7.20
CA ILE A 10 -1.42 4.43 7.05
C ILE A 10 -2.24 3.65 6.03
N ILE A 11 -1.56 3.13 5.01
CA ILE A 11 -2.13 2.27 3.97
C ILE A 11 -1.46 0.90 4.01
N LYS A 12 -2.21 -0.11 3.54
CA LYS A 12 -1.74 -1.47 3.36
C LYS A 12 -1.53 -1.72 1.87
N LEU A 13 -0.39 -2.29 1.53
CA LEU A 13 -0.03 -2.68 0.17
C LEU A 13 -0.01 -4.21 0.13
N ARG A 14 -0.94 -4.83 -0.61
CA ARG A 14 -1.07 -6.27 -0.72
C ARG A 14 -0.39 -6.79 -1.98
N SER A 15 0.31 -7.92 -1.85
CA SER A 15 0.96 -8.60 -2.96
C SER A 15 -0.05 -9.08 -4.00
N THR A 16 0.21 -8.77 -5.27
CA THR A 16 -0.59 -9.29 -6.40
C THR A 16 -0.28 -10.76 -6.71
N ALA A 17 0.75 -11.34 -6.10
CA ALA A 17 1.11 -12.75 -6.27
C ALA A 17 0.17 -13.74 -5.54
N GLY A 18 -0.85 -13.24 -4.83
CA GLY A 18 -1.82 -14.09 -4.12
C GLY A 18 -1.30 -14.71 -2.82
N THR A 19 -0.10 -14.34 -2.37
CA THR A 19 0.54 -14.85 -1.15
C THR A 19 -0.09 -14.33 0.14
N GLY A 20 -0.89 -13.26 0.06
CA GLY A 20 -1.44 -12.56 1.22
C GLY A 20 -0.44 -11.67 1.97
N TYR A 21 0.82 -11.61 1.51
CA TYR A 21 1.82 -10.74 2.12
C TYR A 21 1.46 -9.27 1.93
N THR A 22 1.58 -8.48 3.00
CA THR A 22 1.15 -7.08 3.03
C THR A 22 2.22 -6.20 3.66
N TYR A 23 2.55 -5.10 3.00
CA TYR A 23 3.36 -4.03 3.57
C TYR A 23 2.48 -2.93 4.14
N VAL A 24 2.96 -2.27 5.20
CA VAL A 24 2.31 -1.10 5.77
C VAL A 24 3.20 0.12 5.52
N THR A 25 2.61 1.19 4.99
CA THR A 25 3.32 2.45 4.78
C THR A 25 2.39 3.63 5.02
N ARG A 26 2.95 4.83 5.15
CA ARG A 26 2.18 6.07 5.17
C ARG A 26 2.28 6.71 3.79
N LYS A 27 1.16 7.08 3.19
CA LYS A 27 1.15 7.88 1.94
C LYS A 27 0.54 9.24 2.20
N SER A 28 0.91 10.25 1.43
CA SER A 28 0.20 11.53 1.47
C SER A 28 -0.94 11.53 0.46
N ARG A 29 -2.20 11.63 0.91
CA ARG A 29 -3.36 11.64 0.01
C ARG A 29 -3.41 12.88 -0.90
N ARG A 30 -2.67 13.94 -0.55
CA ARG A 30 -2.61 15.18 -1.33
C ARG A 30 -1.77 15.02 -2.60
N ASN A 31 -0.67 14.29 -2.50
CA ASN A 31 0.23 14.09 -3.63
C ASN A 31 -0.23 12.89 -4.48
N ASP A 32 -0.68 11.81 -3.81
CA ASP A 32 -1.11 10.57 -4.46
C ASP A 32 -2.55 10.24 -4.06
N PRO A 33 -3.55 10.88 -4.72
CA PRO A 33 -4.96 10.64 -4.41
C PRO A 33 -5.42 9.23 -4.81
N ASP A 34 -4.83 8.66 -5.86
CA ASP A 34 -5.17 7.34 -6.41
C ASP A 34 -4.59 6.17 -5.61
N ARG A 35 -4.98 4.95 -5.99
CA ARG A 35 -4.45 3.72 -5.37
C ARG A 35 -2.97 3.56 -5.72
N MET A 36 -2.13 3.44 -4.71
CA MET A 36 -0.69 3.29 -4.91
C MET A 36 -0.35 1.88 -5.39
N GLY A 37 0.45 1.80 -6.46
CA GLY A 37 1.04 0.57 -6.98
C GLY A 37 2.56 0.64 -6.91
N LEU A 38 3.21 -0.34 -6.28
CA LEU A 38 4.67 -0.38 -6.12
C LEU A 38 5.19 -1.77 -6.44
N ARG A 39 6.29 -1.87 -7.20
CA ARG A 39 7.02 -3.14 -7.31
C ARG A 39 7.89 -3.33 -6.07
N LYS A 40 7.66 -4.41 -5.34
CA LYS A 40 8.43 -4.74 -4.13
C LYS A 40 8.66 -6.24 -4.04
N TYR A 41 9.70 -6.63 -3.31
CA TYR A 41 10.00 -8.02 -3.05
C TYR A 41 8.87 -8.65 -2.22
N ASP A 42 8.37 -9.80 -2.65
CA ASP A 42 7.50 -10.65 -1.84
C ASP A 42 8.34 -11.80 -1.28
N PRO A 43 8.48 -11.93 0.05
CA PRO A 43 9.30 -12.97 0.66
C PRO A 43 8.70 -14.38 0.51
N ILE A 44 7.39 -14.50 0.28
CA ILE A 44 6.71 -15.79 0.09
C ILE A 44 6.81 -16.22 -1.38
N ALA A 45 6.59 -15.30 -2.32
CA ALA A 45 6.76 -15.58 -3.75
C ALA A 45 8.23 -15.54 -4.22
N GLN A 46 9.14 -15.11 -3.35
CA GLN A 46 10.59 -15.00 -3.55
C GLN A 46 10.99 -14.18 -4.79
N ARG A 47 10.19 -13.18 -5.14
CA ARG A 47 10.42 -12.34 -6.33
C ARG A 47 9.81 -10.96 -6.18
N HIS A 48 10.25 -10.02 -7.01
CA HIS A 48 9.68 -8.67 -7.07
C HIS A 48 8.37 -8.68 -7.85
N VAL A 49 7.28 -8.47 -7.13
CA VAL A 49 5.92 -8.43 -7.68
C VAL A 49 5.31 -7.06 -7.47
N GLU A 50 4.21 -6.81 -8.17
CA GLU A 50 3.43 -5.59 -7.96
C GLU A 50 2.67 -5.72 -6.63
N PHE A 51 2.73 -4.69 -5.82
CA PHE A 51 1.93 -4.52 -4.61
C PHE A 51 0.94 -3.40 -4.83
N ARG A 52 -0.32 -3.64 -4.50
CA ARG A 52 -1.40 -2.67 -4.69
C ARG A 52 -2.02 -2.28 -3.35
N GLU A 53 -2.40 -1.01 -3.24
CA GLU A 53 -3.11 -0.51 -2.07
C GLU A 53 -4.43 -1.25 -1.86
N GLU A 54 -4.53 -1.88 -0.70
CA GLU A 54 -5.74 -2.50 -0.18
C GLU A 54 -6.33 -1.53 0.85
N ARG A 55 -7.57 -1.11 0.61
CA ARG A 55 -8.29 -0.11 1.42
C ARG A 55 -9.43 -0.78 2.17
#